data_AF-A0A6M0LRE9-F1
#
_entry.id   AF-A0A6M0LRE9-F1
#
_cell.length_a   1.000
_cell.length_b   1.000
_cell.length_c   1.000
_cell.angle_alpha   90.00
_cell.angle_beta   90.00
_cell.angle_gamma   90.00
#
_symmetry.space_group_name_H-M   'P 1'
#
loop_
_entity.id
_entity.type
_entity.pdbx_description
1 polymer ?
#
loop_
_entity_poly.entity_id
_entity_poly.type
_entity_poly.pdbx_seq_one_letter_code
_entity_poly.pdbx_strand_id
1 'polypeptide(L)'
;MLRLEELRDAIKGEIFVQEDMAKHDIRKVTGVADILVKPTGKKDLEKVLKLLRKSQFPYVVINKKGKVIFPDDHYRGVVILTD
;
A
#
# COMPACT_ATOMS: atom_id res chain seq x y z
N MET A 1 -11.04 8.11 -10.82
CA MET A 1 -10.81 8.53 -9.42
C MET A 1 -10.89 7.28 -8.56
N LEU A 2 -9.83 6.94 -7.82
CA LEU A 2 -9.88 5.89 -6.79
C LEU A 2 -10.65 6.46 -5.59
N ARG A 3 -11.73 5.80 -5.15
CA ARG A 3 -12.42 6.16 -3.91
C ARG A 3 -11.90 5.32 -2.77
N LEU A 4 -11.53 5.95 -1.66
CA LEU A 4 -10.98 5.26 -0.50
C LEU A 4 -11.99 4.26 0.10
N GLU A 5 -13.28 4.59 0.03
CA GLU A 5 -14.39 3.74 0.47
C GLU A 5 -14.48 2.44 -0.33
N GLU A 6 -14.34 2.51 -1.66
CA GLU A 6 -14.32 1.31 -2.51
C GLU A 6 -13.15 0.40 -2.17
N LEU A 7 -12.01 0.97 -1.78
CA LEU A 7 -10.84 0.21 -1.37
C LEU A 7 -11.11 -0.49 -0.01
N ARG A 8 -11.69 0.23 0.94
CA ARG A 8 -12.08 -0.31 2.26
C ARG A 8 -13.11 -1.43 2.15
N ASP A 9 -14.10 -1.29 1.27
CA ASP A 9 -15.13 -2.33 1.08
C ASP A 9 -14.62 -3.51 0.25
N ALA A 10 -13.62 -3.29 -0.61
CA ALA A 10 -13.11 -4.35 -1.49
C ALA A 10 -12.24 -5.39 -0.75
N ILE A 11 -11.53 -4.99 0.31
CA ILE A 11 -10.61 -5.86 1.05
C ILE A 11 -10.97 -5.99 2.53
N LYS A 12 -10.59 -7.14 3.09
CA LYS A 12 -10.69 -7.39 4.54
C LYS A 12 -9.41 -6.99 5.28
N GLY A 13 -8.37 -6.64 4.53
CA GLY A 13 -7.10 -6.17 5.05
C GLY A 13 -7.15 -4.80 5.70
N GLU A 14 -6.00 -4.38 6.23
CA GLU A 14 -5.86 -3.07 6.86
C GLU A 14 -5.52 -2.00 5.81
N ILE A 15 -6.09 -0.80 5.98
CA ILE A 15 -5.80 0.36 5.15
C ILE A 15 -5.47 1.53 6.06
N PHE A 16 -4.28 2.07 5.88
CA PHE A 16 -3.76 3.24 6.56
C PHE A 16 -3.62 4.39 5.55
N VAL A 17 -3.85 5.62 6.01
CA VAL A 17 -3.81 6.83 5.17
C VAL A 17 -2.81 7.79 5.80
N GLN A 18 -1.89 8.33 4.99
CA GLN A 18 -0.81 9.21 5.43
C GLN A 18 -0.02 8.61 6.60
N GLU A 19 0.29 7.32 6.52
CA GLU A 19 0.93 6.58 7.60
C GLU A 19 2.43 6.39 7.31
N ASP A 20 3.22 6.43 8.38
CA ASP A 20 4.65 6.20 8.32
C ASP A 20 4.93 4.71 8.11
N MET A 21 5.63 4.40 7.01
CA MET A 21 5.99 3.04 6.65
C MET A 21 6.98 2.40 7.65
N ALA A 22 7.77 3.21 8.35
CA ALA A 22 8.71 2.73 9.36
C ALA A 22 8.01 2.04 10.55
N LYS A 23 6.73 2.36 10.79
CA LYS A 23 5.93 1.75 11.88
C LYS A 23 5.39 0.36 11.56
N HIS A 24 5.61 -0.16 10.35
CA HIS A 24 4.98 -1.41 9.88
C HIS A 24 5.96 -2.59 9.72
N ASP A 25 7.03 -2.61 10.53
CA ASP A 25 8.04 -3.68 10.58
C ASP A 25 8.72 -3.98 9.24
N ILE A 26 8.81 -2.99 8.35
CA ILE A 26 9.52 -3.12 7.08
C ILE A 26 10.98 -2.75 7.29
N ARG A 27 11.90 -3.66 6.93
CA ARG A 27 13.33 -3.40 7.10
C ARG A 27 13.79 -2.26 6.20
N LYS A 28 14.39 -1.23 6.80
CA LYS A 28 15.08 -0.13 6.10
C LYS A 28 14.17 0.61 5.10
N VAL A 29 12.90 0.80 5.45
CA VAL A 29 12.00 1.72 4.74
C VAL A 29 11.86 2.98 5.58
N THR A 30 12.00 4.14 4.92
CA THR A 30 11.76 5.46 5.49
C THR A 30 10.75 6.19 4.62
N GLY A 31 9.89 6.98 5.27
CA GLY A 31 8.95 7.87 4.63
C GLY A 31 7.47 7.54 4.85
N VAL A 32 6.63 8.51 4.49
CA VAL A 32 5.18 8.46 4.65
C VAL A 32 4.52 8.03 3.34
N ALA A 33 3.61 7.07 3.38
CA ALA A 33 2.79 6.70 2.23
C ALA A 33 1.44 7.40 2.29
N ASP A 34 0.95 7.92 1.16
CA ASP A 34 -0.43 8.46 1.07
C ASP A 34 -1.46 7.40 1.47
N ILE A 35 -1.30 6.18 0.97
CA ILE A 35 -2.14 5.04 1.33
C ILE A 35 -1.23 3.82 1.51
N LEU A 36 -1.35 3.14 2.65
CA LEU A 36 -0.72 1.85 2.89
C LEU A 36 -1.79 0.77 3.07
N VAL A 37 -1.68 -0.30 2.29
CA VAL A 37 -2.64 -1.40 2.24
C VAL A 37 -1.94 -2.69 2.65
N LYS A 38 -2.49 -3.38 3.64
CA LYS A 38 -2.07 -4.74 4.04
C LYS A 38 -3.17 -5.73 3.68
N PRO A 39 -3.15 -6.30 2.46
CA PRO A 39 -4.16 -7.26 2.06
C PRO A 39 -4.05 -8.56 2.86
N THR A 40 -5.19 -9.12 3.27
CA THR A 40 -5.22 -10.41 3.96
C THR A 40 -5.32 -11.54 2.95
N GLY A 41 -4.17 -12.00 2.46
CA GLY A 41 -4.07 -13.10 1.51
C GLY A 41 -4.25 -12.71 0.04
N LYS A 42 -4.19 -13.73 -0.83
CA LYS A 42 -4.05 -13.53 -2.29
C LYS A 42 -5.28 -12.91 -2.96
N LYS A 43 -6.50 -13.22 -2.48
CA LYS A 43 -7.74 -12.69 -3.05
C LYS A 43 -7.85 -11.17 -2.88
N ASP A 44 -7.47 -10.67 -1.70
CA ASP A 44 -7.50 -9.24 -1.40
C ASP A 44 -6.46 -8.49 -2.23
N LEU A 45 -5.24 -9.04 -2.34
CA LEU A 45 -4.19 -8.49 -3.19
C LEU A 45 -4.66 -8.36 -4.66
N GLU A 46 -5.28 -9.41 -5.21
CA GLU A 46 -5.80 -9.37 -6.58
C GLU A 46 -6.84 -8.27 -6.79
N LYS A 47 -7.76 -8.09 -5.85
CA LYS A 47 -8.79 -7.04 -5.93
C LYS A 47 -8.18 -5.65 -5.90
N VAL A 48 -7.24 -5.41 -4.98
CA VAL A 48 -6.54 -4.12 -4.85
C VAL A 48 -5.78 -3.81 -6.13
N LEU A 49 -5.00 -4.77 -6.64
CA LEU A 49 -4.24 -4.59 -7.88
C LEU A 49 -5.15 -4.28 -9.07
N LYS A 50 -6.30 -4.96 -9.19
CA LYS A 50 -7.28 -4.68 -10.25
C LYS A 50 -7.86 -3.26 -10.12
N LEU A 51 -8.21 -2.82 -8.91
CA LEU A 51 -8.74 -1.47 -8.67
C LEU A 51 -7.71 -0.38 -8.98
N LEU A 52 -6.48 -0.56 -8.52
CA LEU A 52 -5.38 0.39 -8.76
C LEU A 52 -5.03 0.47 -10.24
N ARG A 53 -4.98 -0.67 -10.95
CA ARG A 53 -4.79 -0.69 -12.41
C ARG A 53 -5.93 -0.01 -13.15
N LYS A 54 -7.19 -0.26 -12.78
CA LYS A 54 -8.37 0.35 -13.41
C LYS A 54 -8.41 1.87 -13.20
N SER A 55 -7.97 2.34 -12.04
CA SER A 55 -7.90 3.77 -11.70
C SER A 55 -6.62 4.45 -12.18
N GLN A 56 -5.68 3.69 -12.78
CA GLN A 56 -4.33 4.15 -13.17
C GLN A 56 -3.60 4.86 -12.02
N PHE A 57 -3.86 4.44 -10.79
CA PHE A 57 -3.27 5.07 -9.61
C PHE A 57 -1.86 4.50 -9.38
N PRO A 58 -0.84 5.32 -9.10
CA PRO A 58 0.51 4.82 -8.84
C PRO A 58 0.53 3.95 -7.58
N TYR A 59 1.17 2.78 -7.69
CA TYR A 59 1.29 1.86 -6.58
C TYR A 59 2.60 1.09 -6.62
N VAL A 60 3.04 0.64 -5.44
CA VAL A 60 4.22 -0.19 -5.25
C VAL A 60 3.88 -1.35 -4.33
N VAL A 61 4.44 -2.53 -4.61
CA VAL A 61 4.32 -3.69 -3.75
C VAL A 61 5.63 -3.89 -3.01
N ILE A 62 5.55 -3.91 -1.68
CA ILE A 62 6.70 -4.06 -0.78
C ILE A 62 6.47 -5.33 0.05
N ASN A 63 7.49 -6.18 0.13
CA ASN A 63 7.51 -7.27 1.10
C ASN A 63 8.25 -6.82 2.37
N LYS A 64 7.86 -7.30 3.56
CA LYS A 64 8.57 -7.02 4.83
C LYS A 64 10.07 -7.30 4.80
N LYS A 65 10.51 -8.29 4.00
CA LYS A 65 11.93 -8.64 3.80
C LYS A 65 12.64 -7.77 2.76
N GLY A 66 11.88 -6.99 1.98
CA GLY A 66 12.40 -6.08 0.98
C GLY A 66 13.08 -4.86 1.60
N LYS A 67 13.84 -4.13 0.77
CA LYS A 67 14.43 -2.85 1.11
C LYS A 67 14.00 -1.83 0.06
N VAL A 68 13.33 -0.76 0.49
CA VAL A 68 12.91 0.35 -0.38
C VAL A 68 13.28 1.65 0.30
N ILE A 69 13.95 2.54 -0.43
CA ILE A 69 14.29 3.88 0.07
C ILE A 69 13.59 4.86 -0.86
N PHE A 70 12.72 5.70 -0.30
CA PHE A 70 12.08 6.77 -1.03
C PHE A 70 12.94 8.04 -0.91
N PRO A 71 13.33 8.68 -2.03
CA PRO A 71 14.21 9.86 -1.98
C PRO A 71 13.63 11.03 -1.18
N ASP A 72 12.31 11.22 -1.28
CA ASP A 72 11.62 12.40 -0.74
C ASP A 72 10.92 12.11 0.61
N ASP A 73 11.24 11.00 1.28
CA ASP A 73 10.57 10.50 2.49
C ASP A 73 9.03 10.50 2.40
N HIS A 74 8.50 10.47 1.18
CA HIS A 74 7.08 10.47 0.93
C HIS A 74 6.78 9.76 -0.39
N TYR A 75 5.82 8.83 -0.36
CA TYR A 75 5.35 8.12 -1.53
C TYR A 75 3.92 8.56 -1.87
N ARG A 76 3.81 9.30 -2.99
CA ARG A 76 2.53 9.74 -3.56
C ARG A 76 1.89 8.60 -4.35
N GLY A 77 1.19 7.74 -3.64
CA GLY A 77 0.59 6.54 -4.23
C GLY A 77 0.13 5.54 -3.18
N VAL A 78 -0.17 4.33 -3.64
CA VAL A 78 -0.57 3.23 -2.77
C VAL A 78 0.60 2.26 -2.55
N VAL A 79 0.99 2.08 -1.30
CA VAL A 79 1.95 1.07 -0.88
C VAL A 79 1.21 -0.18 -0.46
N ILE A 80 1.47 -1.30 -1.12
CA ILE A 80 0.90 -2.60 -0.77
C ILE A 80 1.95 -3.39 -0.01
N LEU A 81 1.72 -3.64 1.27
CA LEU A 81 2.61 -4.42 2.11
C LEU A 81 2.17 -5.89 2.15
N THR A 82 3.01 -6.77 1.61
CA THR A 82 2.79 -8.22 1.64
C THR A 82 3.74 -8.89 2.64
N ASP A 83 3.27 -9.94 3.31
CA ASP A 83 4.11 -10.83 4.13
C ASP A 83 4.96 -11.80 3.28
#